data_AF-U9VWN8-F1
#
_entry.id   AF-U9VWN8-F1
#
_cell.length_a   1.000
_cell.length_b   1.000
_cell.length_c   1.000
_cell.angle_alpha   90.00
_cell.angle_beta   90.00
_cell.angle_gamma   90.00
#
_symmetry.space_group_name_H-M   'P 1'
#
loop_
_entity.id
_entity.type
_entity.pdbx_description
1 polymer ?
#
loop_
_entity_poly.entity_id
_entity_poly.type
_entity_poly.pdbx_seq_one_letter_code
_entity_poly.pdbx_strand_id
1 'polypeptide(L)' 'MSIQTALQFIQHVRSNETVQHQLESTDLQVGLAALVDIGAMYGFEFTMEELQQAHRHDWMMRWVHYQSY' A
#
# COMPACT_ATOMS: atom_id res chain seq x y z
N MET A 1 -1.69 5.58 -14.05
CA MET A 1 -2.63 5.77 -12.94
C MET A 1 -1.93 6.71 -11.97
N SER A 2 -2.39 6.96 -10.74
CA SER A 2 -1.83 8.00 -9.87
C SER A 2 -1.16 7.40 -8.65
N ILE A 3 0.02 7.90 -8.28
CA ILE A 3 0.68 7.62 -6.99
C ILE A 3 -0.27 7.92 -5.82
N GLN A 4 -1.18 8.88 -5.99
CA GLN A 4 -2.21 9.21 -5.01
C GLN A 4 -3.16 8.04 -4.74
N THR A 5 -3.54 7.27 -5.76
CA THR A 5 -4.40 6.09 -5.61
C THR A 5 -3.68 4.98 -4.84
N ALA A 6 -2.39 4.78 -5.10
CA ALA A 6 -1.57 3.85 -4.34
C ALA A 6 -1.40 4.29 -2.87
N LEU A 7 -1.26 5.60 -2.61
CA LEU A 7 -1.24 6.13 -1.24
C LEU A 7 -2.57 5.91 -0.52
N GLN A 8 -3.69 6.14 -1.19
CA GLN A 8 -5.02 5.88 -0.63
C GLN A 8 -5.22 4.39 -0.32
N PHE A 9 -4.73 3.50 -1.18
CA PHE A 9 -4.72 2.06 -0.89
C PHE A 9 -3.89 1.74 0.36
N ILE A 10 -2.67 2.27 0.50
CA ILE A 10 -1.84 2.07 1.69
C ILE A 10 -2.56 2.55 2.96
N GLN A 11 -3.27 3.69 2.89
CA GLN A 11 -4.07 4.18 4.00
C GLN A 11 -5.28 3.27 4.29
N HIS A 12 -5.97 2.83 3.24
CA HIS A 12 -7.11 1.93 3.35
C HIS A 12 -6.74 0.63 4.04
N VAL A 13 -5.63 0.00 3.62
CA VAL A 13 -5.05 -1.19 4.27
C VAL A 13 -4.84 -0.95 5.76
N ARG A 14 -4.30 0.21 6.17
CA ARG A 14 -4.05 0.49 7.60
C ARG A 14 -5.32 0.65 8.42
N SER A 15 -6.37 1.17 7.82
CA SER A 15 -7.65 1.42 8.49
C SER A 15 -8.62 0.24 8.45
N ASN A 16 -8.36 -0.79 7.64
CA ASN A 16 -9.29 -1.89 7.39
C ASN A 16 -8.66 -3.24 7.71
N GLU A 17 -9.00 -3.78 8.87
CA GLU A 17 -8.51 -5.09 9.36
C GLU A 17 -8.82 -6.25 8.41
N THR A 18 -9.94 -6.18 7.66
CA THR A 18 -10.28 -7.22 6.68
C THR A 18 -9.26 -7.28 5.55
N VAL A 19 -8.83 -6.11 5.06
CA VAL A 19 -7.82 -6.00 4.00
C VAL A 19 -6.44 -6.41 4.55
N GLN A 20 -6.13 -6.09 5.80
CA GLN A 20 -4.89 -6.53 6.45
C GLN A 20 -4.81 -8.04 6.54
N HIS A 21 -5.83 -8.69 7.07
CA HIS A 21 -5.86 -10.15 7.16
C HIS A 21 -5.79 -10.82 5.79
N GLN A 22 -6.44 -10.23 4.77
CA GLN A 22 -6.32 -10.73 3.40
C GLN A 22 -4.87 -10.63 2.89
N LEU A 23 -4.18 -9.53 3.17
CA LEU A 23 -2.78 -9.33 2.82
C LEU A 23 -1.83 -10.25 3.59
N GLU A 24 -2.07 -10.48 4.87
CA GLU A 24 -1.29 -11.40 5.71
C GLU A 24 -1.47 -12.85 5.28
N SER A 25 -2.66 -13.21 4.80
CA SER A 25 -2.97 -14.54 4.27
C SER A 25 -2.45 -14.75 2.84
N THR A 26 -2.13 -13.67 2.14
CA THR A 26 -1.54 -13.72 0.81
C THR A 26 -0.06 -14.04 0.99
N ASP A 27 0.38 -15.15 0.41
CA ASP A 27 1.77 -15.58 0.52
C ASP A 27 2.69 -14.43 0.05
N LEU A 28 3.57 -13.96 0.95
CA LEU A 28 4.50 -12.85 0.71
C LEU A 28 5.42 -13.14 -0.49
N GLN A 29 5.54 -14.41 -0.91
CA GLN A 29 6.25 -14.79 -2.14
C GLN A 29 5.60 -14.25 -3.42
N VAL A 30 4.31 -13.91 -3.43
CA VAL A 30 3.60 -13.38 -4.62
C VAL A 30 3.92 -11.90 -4.87
N GLY A 31 4.53 -11.21 -3.90
CA GLY A 31 5.16 -9.90 -4.08
C GLY A 31 4.21 -8.75 -4.44
N LEU A 32 4.78 -7.67 -4.98
CA LEU A 32 4.08 -6.42 -5.31
C LEU A 32 2.93 -6.59 -6.33
N ALA A 33 2.96 -7.64 -7.16
CA ALA A 33 1.91 -7.90 -8.14
C ALA A 33 0.58 -8.26 -7.46
N ALA A 34 0.62 -9.13 -6.44
CA ALA A 34 -0.58 -9.47 -5.67
C ALA A 34 -1.21 -8.25 -4.98
N LEU A 35 -0.39 -7.29 -4.55
CA LEU A 35 -0.87 -6.05 -3.92
C LEU A 35 -1.65 -5.17 -4.90
N VAL A 36 -1.23 -5.16 -6.18
CA VAL A 36 -1.94 -4.46 -7.26
C VAL A 36 -3.29 -5.14 -7.52
N ASP A 37 -3.30 -6.47 -7.60
CA ASP A 37 -4.55 -7.24 -7.83
C ASP A 37 -5.54 -7.04 -6.68
N ILE A 38 -5.07 -7.09 -5.43
CA ILE A 38 -5.90 -6.82 -4.25
C ILE A 38 -6.41 -5.38 -4.29
N GLY A 39 -5.55 -4.40 -4.60
CA GLY A 39 -5.96 -3.00 -4.77
C GLY A 39 -7.11 -2.87 -5.77
N ALA A 40 -7.00 -3.53 -6.92
CA ALA A 40 -8.02 -3.51 -7.97
C ALA A 40 -9.36 -4.09 -7.48
N MET A 41 -9.35 -5.15 -6.67
CA MET A 41 -10.57 -5.72 -6.07
C MET A 41 -11.32 -4.72 -5.18
N TYR A 42 -10.61 -3.78 -4.56
CA TYR A 42 -11.18 -2.72 -3.72
C TYR A 42 -11.38 -1.40 -4.47
N GLY A 43 -11.24 -1.40 -5.80
CA GLY A 43 -11.44 -0.22 -6.65
C GLY A 43 -10.24 0.74 -6.71
N PHE A 44 -9.08 0.31 -6.22
CA PHE A 44 -7.83 1.07 -6.34
C PHE A 44 -7.03 0.58 -7.54
N GLU A 45 -6.96 1.40 -8.58
CA GLU A 45 -6.16 1.10 -9.77
C GLU A 45 -4.82 1.85 -9.72
N PHE A 46 -3.71 1.11 -9.65
CA PHE A 46 -2.34 1.63 -9.67
C PHE A 46 -1.35 0.58 -10.18
N THR A 47 -0.16 1.00 -10.59
CA THR A 47 0.91 0.08 -11.01
C THR A 47 1.82 -0.33 -9.84
N MET A 48 2.60 -1.39 -10.02
CA MET A 48 3.62 -1.78 -9.05
C MET A 48 4.64 -0.66 -8.76
N GLU A 49 5.02 0.10 -9.80
CA GLU A 49 5.95 1.23 -9.66
C GLU A 49 5.34 2.37 -8.84
N GLU A 50 4.06 2.68 -9.07
CA GLU A 50 3.31 3.67 -8.30
C GLU A 50 3.17 3.24 -6.84
N LEU A 51 2.92 1.95 -6.57
CA LEU A 51 2.88 1.39 -5.22
C LEU A 51 4.23 1.49 -4.49
N GLN A 52 5.33 1.16 -5.17
CA GLN A 52 6.68 1.32 -4.61
C GLN A 52 7.02 2.78 -4.30
N GLN A 53 6.62 3.71 -5.18
CA GLN A 53 6.82 5.15 -4.94
C GLN A 53 5.97 5.64 -3.77
N ALA A 54 4.69 5.26 -3.72
CA ALA A 54 3.79 5.58 -2.62
C ALA A 54 4.32 5.06 -1.27
N HIS A 55 4.81 3.81 -1.23
CA HIS A 55 5.41 3.24 -0.03
C HIS A 55 6.66 4.01 0.42
N ARG A 56 7.53 4.40 -0.52
CA ARG A 56 8.71 5.22 -0.21
C ARG A 56 8.33 6.57 0.37
N HIS A 57 7.35 7.26 -0.23
CA HIS A 57 6.87 8.56 0.27
C HIS A 57 6.26 8.45 1.67
N ASP A 58 5.40 7.45 1.88
CA ASP A 58 4.78 7.23 3.18
C ASP A 58 5.83 6.93 4.27
N TRP A 59 6.81 6.08 3.95
CA TRP A 59 7.90 5.77 4.87
C TRP A 59 8.73 7.00 5.21
N MET A 60 9.07 7.83 4.22
CA MET A 60 9.80 9.09 4.45
C MET A 60 9.03 10.03 5.39
N MET A 61 7.72 10.16 5.23
CA MET A 61 6.90 10.98 6.14
C MET A 61 6.89 10.42 7.56
N ARG A 62 6.86 9.10 7.73
CA ARG A 62 6.95 8.44 9.04
C ARG A 62 8.30 8.68 9.71
N TRP A 63 9.40 8.65 8.95
CA TRP A 63 10.73 8.97 9.48
C TRP A 63 10.82 10.41 9.99
N VAL A 64 10.26 11.38 9.25
CA VAL A 64 10.21 12.78 9.69
C VAL A 64 9.46 12.91 11.03
N HIS A 65 8.36 12.18 11.19
CA HIS A 65 7.61 12.17 12.45
C HIS A 65 8.42 11.54 13.60
N TYR A 66 9.16 10.46 13.34
CA TYR A 66 9.98 9.77 14.34
C TYR A 66 11.21 10.59 14.76
N GLN A 67 11.86 11.32 13.84
CA GLN A 67 13.01 12.18 14.17
C GLN A 67 12.63 13.50 14.85
N SER A 68 11.34 13.83 14.92
CA SER A 68 10.84 15.04 15.59
C SER A 68 10.50 14.81 17.07
N TYR A 69 10.80 13.62 17.61
CA TYR A 69 10.70 13.21 19.02
C TYR A 69 12.07 12.90 19.59
#